data_AF-A0A673MS80-F1
#
_entry.id   AF-A0A673MS80-F1
#
_cell.length_a   1.000
_cell.length_b   1.000
_cell.length_c   1.000
_cell.angle_alpha   90.00
_cell.angle_beta   90.00
_cell.angle_gamma   90.00
#
_symmetry.space_group_name_H-M   'P 1'
#
loop_
_entity.id
_entity.type
_entity.pdbx_description
1 polymer ?
#
loop_
_entity_poly.entity_id
_entity_poly.type
_entity_poly.pdbx_seq_one_letter_code
_entity_poly.pdbx_strand_id
1 'polypeptide(L)'
;EVTNCNASTSDKDISKEMSSLEDIRKWSVDDVYNFISEITNCTFKDHMIDGETLPLLTEDHLLDTLGLKLGPALKIRSQVFAIFQKDQILSQ
;
A
#
# COMPACT_ATOMS: atom_id res chain seq x y z
N GLU A 1 -21.31 26.38 -19.32
CA GLU A 1 -21.65 25.17 -18.55
C GLU A 1 -20.35 24.57 -18.04
N VAL A 2 -19.99 24.88 -16.80
CA VAL A 2 -18.84 24.29 -16.12
C VAL A 2 -19.42 23.38 -15.04
N THR A 3 -19.46 22.08 -15.32
CA THR A 3 -19.83 21.09 -14.31
C THR A 3 -18.65 20.95 -13.36
N ASN A 4 -18.70 21.70 -12.27
CA ASN A 4 -17.85 21.48 -11.11
C ASN A 4 -18.33 20.20 -10.45
N CYS A 5 -17.60 19.10 -10.65
CA CYS A 5 -17.81 17.87 -9.90
C CYS A 5 -16.98 17.98 -8.62
N ASN A 6 -17.46 18.76 -7.65
CA ASN A 6 -16.99 18.67 -6.27
C ASN A 6 -17.46 17.33 -5.72
N ALA A 7 -16.60 16.31 -5.86
CA ALA A 7 -16.71 15.08 -5.11
C ALA A 7 -16.54 15.43 -3.62
N SER A 8 -17.66 15.56 -2.93
CA SER A 8 -17.73 15.70 -1.48
C SER A 8 -17.34 14.37 -0.84
N THR A 9 -16.04 14.09 -0.78
CA THR A 9 -15.54 13.03 0.08
C THR A 9 -15.49 13.60 1.49
N SER A 10 -16.37 13.11 2.36
CA SER A 10 -16.41 13.54 3.76
C SER A 10 -15.06 13.29 4.42
N ASP A 11 -14.52 14.28 5.15
CA ASP A 11 -13.24 14.19 5.90
C ASP A 11 -13.16 12.97 6.87
N LYS A 12 -14.31 12.32 7.13
CA LYS A 12 -14.44 11.11 7.95
C LYS A 12 -14.03 9.80 7.27
N ASP A 13 -13.95 9.75 5.94
CA ASP A 13 -13.57 8.53 5.21
C ASP A 13 -12.04 8.43 5.03
N ILE A 14 -11.37 9.56 4.74
CA ILE A 14 -9.90 9.62 4.63
C ILE A 14 -9.23 9.26 5.97
N SER A 15 -9.83 9.69 7.09
CA SER A 15 -9.32 9.42 8.44
C SER A 15 -9.45 7.95 8.86
N LYS A 16 -10.41 7.19 8.31
CA LYS A 16 -10.54 5.74 8.54
C LYS A 16 -9.60 4.92 7.66
N GLU A 17 -9.50 5.26 6.38
CA GLU A 17 -8.57 4.58 5.46
C GLU A 17 -7.13 4.69 5.97
N MET A 18 -6.78 5.86 6.54
CA MET A 18 -5.47 6.13 7.09
C MET A 18 -5.25 5.63 8.55
N SER A 19 -6.32 5.36 9.32
CA SER A 19 -6.20 4.74 10.66
C SER A 19 -6.27 3.22 10.63
N SER A 20 -6.75 2.63 9.53
CA SER A 20 -6.82 1.17 9.33
C SER A 20 -5.49 0.54 8.88
N LEU A 21 -4.50 1.38 8.57
CA LEU A 21 -3.11 0.98 8.35
C LEU A 21 -2.43 0.76 9.71
N GLU A 22 -3.09 -0.02 10.56
CA GLU A 22 -2.52 -0.55 11.79
C GLU A 22 -1.16 -1.15 11.44
N ASP A 23 -0.14 -0.75 12.21
CA ASP A 23 1.27 -1.16 12.16
C ASP A 23 1.54 -2.23 11.10
N ILE A 24 1.92 -1.82 9.88
CA ILE A 24 2.11 -2.72 8.73
C ILE A 24 2.96 -3.92 9.13
N ARG A 25 3.89 -3.77 10.06
CA ARG A 25 4.75 -4.85 10.56
C ARG A 25 3.97 -6.04 11.14
N LYS A 26 2.70 -5.86 11.50
CA LYS A 26 1.81 -6.92 12.01
C LYS A 26 1.00 -7.61 10.92
N TRP A 27 1.07 -7.15 9.68
CA TRP A 27 0.31 -7.74 8.58
C TRP A 27 0.79 -9.15 8.29
N SER A 28 -0.16 -10.06 8.20
CA SER A 28 0.07 -11.41 7.69
C SER A 28 0.27 -11.40 6.17
N VAL A 29 0.70 -12.53 5.62
CA VAL A 29 0.77 -12.74 4.16
C VAL A 29 -0.58 -12.47 3.49
N ASP A 30 -1.68 -12.83 4.16
CA ASP A 30 -3.03 -12.61 3.63
C ASP A 30 -3.41 -11.13 3.61
N ASP A 31 -3.01 -10.37 4.63
CA ASP A 31 -3.26 -8.92 4.70
C ASP A 31 -2.49 -8.18 3.60
N VAL A 32 -1.20 -8.51 3.42
CA VAL A 32 -0.37 -7.96 2.32
C VAL A 32 -0.96 -8.32 0.96
N TYR A 33 -1.41 -9.56 0.80
CA TYR A 33 -2.07 -9.99 -0.43
C TYR A 33 -3.32 -9.17 -0.74
N ASN A 34 -4.20 -9.02 0.24
CA ASN A 34 -5.45 -8.27 0.08
C ASN A 34 -5.13 -6.82 -0.33
N PHE A 35 -4.19 -6.17 0.37
CA PHE A 35 -3.75 -4.80 0.07
C PHE A 35 -3.23 -4.64 -1.37
N ILE A 36 -2.30 -5.50 -1.81
CA ILE A 36 -1.74 -5.39 -3.15
C ILE A 36 -2.78 -5.78 -4.22
N SER A 37 -3.69 -6.70 -3.89
CA SER A 37 -4.76 -7.12 -4.81
C SER A 37 -5.75 -6.00 -5.16
N GLU A 38 -5.90 -5.00 -4.29
CA GLU A 38 -6.67 -3.77 -4.59
C GLU A 38 -5.99 -2.87 -5.63
N ILE A 39 -4.67 -3.01 -5.79
CA ILE A 39 -3.84 -2.21 -6.72
C ILE A 39 -3.64 -2.94 -8.04
N THR A 40 -3.60 -4.27 -8.03
CA THR A 40 -3.24 -5.10 -9.17
C THR A 40 -3.92 -6.47 -9.11
N ASN A 41 -4.30 -7.01 -10.26
CA ASN A 41 -4.93 -8.33 -10.36
C ASN A 41 -3.91 -9.49 -10.32
N CYS A 42 -2.72 -9.28 -9.77
CA CYS A 42 -1.65 -10.28 -9.75
C CYS A 42 -1.75 -11.18 -8.50
N THR A 43 -1.48 -12.46 -8.68
CA THR A 43 -1.39 -13.42 -7.59
C THR A 43 0.07 -13.64 -7.19
N PHE A 44 0.43 -13.31 -5.95
CA PHE A 44 1.81 -13.45 -5.46
C PHE A 44 1.93 -14.11 -4.08
N LYS A 45 0.85 -14.72 -3.56
CA LYS A 45 0.84 -15.36 -2.22
C LYS A 45 1.98 -16.36 -2.00
N ASP A 46 2.41 -17.05 -3.06
CA ASP A 46 3.48 -18.05 -2.97
C ASP A 46 4.85 -17.46 -2.56
N HIS A 47 5.02 -16.14 -2.70
CA HIS A 47 6.22 -15.43 -2.24
C HIS A 47 6.23 -15.15 -0.74
N MET A 48 5.12 -15.43 -0.03
CA MET A 48 5.02 -15.34 1.43
C MET A 48 5.47 -13.98 2.00
N ILE A 49 5.12 -12.90 1.30
CA ILE A 49 5.47 -11.54 1.71
C ILE A 49 4.51 -11.11 2.82
N ASP A 50 5.06 -10.88 4.01
CA ASP A 50 4.37 -10.35 5.18
C ASP A 50 4.65 -8.86 5.40
N GLY A 51 4.08 -8.32 6.47
CA GLY A 51 4.20 -6.93 6.87
C GLY A 51 5.62 -6.46 7.21
N GLU A 52 6.48 -7.37 7.69
CA GLU A 52 7.88 -7.06 7.97
C GLU A 52 8.72 -7.00 6.68
N THR A 53 8.38 -7.83 5.70
CA THR A 53 9.08 -7.94 4.41
C THR A 53 8.64 -6.87 3.42
N LEU A 54 7.34 -6.51 3.41
CA LEU A 54 6.76 -5.53 2.49
C LEU A 54 7.54 -4.20 2.35
N PRO A 55 7.95 -3.51 3.43
CA PRO A 55 8.80 -2.30 3.34
C PRO A 55 10.18 -2.51 2.75
N LEU A 56 10.69 -3.75 2.77
CA LEU A 56 12.02 -4.08 2.28
C LEU A 56 12.04 -4.35 0.76
N LEU A 57 10.85 -4.42 0.13
CA LEU A 57 10.75 -4.64 -1.30
C LEU A 57 11.29 -3.44 -2.08
N THR A 58 12.26 -3.71 -2.94
CA THR A 58 12.80 -2.75 -3.89
C THR A 58 11.91 -2.68 -5.13
N GLU A 59 12.19 -1.71 -5.99
CA GLU A 59 11.56 -1.65 -7.31
C GLU A 59 11.82 -2.92 -8.12
N ASP A 60 13.06 -3.40 -8.13
CA ASP A 60 13.45 -4.63 -8.83
C ASP A 60 12.68 -5.86 -8.29
N HIS A 61 12.47 -5.97 -6.98
CA HIS A 61 11.65 -7.07 -6.42
C HIS A 61 10.20 -7.00 -6.95
N LEU A 62 9.61 -5.81 -7.04
CA LEU A 62 8.25 -5.64 -7.53
C LEU A 62 8.13 -5.93 -9.02
N LEU A 63 9.10 -5.49 -9.83
CA LEU A 63 9.08 -5.66 -11.28
C LEU A 63 9.48 -7.08 -11.71
N ASP A 64 10.61 -7.57 -11.21
CA ASP A 64 11.25 -8.78 -11.74
C ASP A 64 10.83 -10.03 -10.97
N THR A 65 10.61 -9.93 -9.65
CA THR A 65 10.21 -11.10 -8.84
C THR A 65 8.70 -11.25 -8.80
N LEU A 66 7.95 -10.17 -8.62
CA LEU A 66 6.49 -10.19 -8.53
C LEU A 66 5.80 -9.93 -9.88
N GLY A 67 6.56 -9.64 -10.93
CA GLY A 67 6.03 -9.45 -12.28
C GLY A 67 5.12 -8.24 -12.44
N LEU A 68 5.21 -7.25 -11.54
CA LEU A 68 4.38 -6.05 -11.60
C LEU A 68 4.86 -5.13 -12.71
N LYS A 69 3.90 -4.40 -13.30
CA LYS A 69 4.26 -3.27 -14.18
C LYS A 69 4.70 -2.07 -13.33
N LEU A 70 5.47 -1.18 -13.95
CA LEU A 70 6.01 0.02 -13.31
C LEU A 70 4.94 0.86 -12.59
N GLY A 71 3.77 1.07 -13.20
CA GLY A 71 2.67 1.83 -12.59
C GLY A 71 2.23 1.26 -11.22
N PRO A 72 1.73 0.02 -11.16
CA PRO A 72 1.40 -0.64 -9.89
C PRO A 72 2.56 -0.69 -8.88
N ALA A 73 3.78 -0.99 -9.32
CA ALA A 73 4.96 -1.05 -8.45
C ALA A 73 5.23 0.30 -7.76
N LEU A 74 5.18 1.41 -8.51
CA LEU A 74 5.33 2.76 -7.96
C LEU A 74 4.20 3.12 -6.99
N LYS A 75 2.96 2.72 -7.28
CA LYS A 75 1.80 2.98 -6.39
C LYS A 75 1.95 2.26 -5.05
N ILE A 76 2.36 0.98 -5.05
CA ILE A 76 2.60 0.20 -3.83
C ILE A 76 3.71 0.87 -3.01
N ARG A 77 4.87 1.17 -3.61
CA ARG A 77 6.00 1.79 -2.91
C ARG A 77 5.63 3.13 -2.29
N SER A 78 4.87 3.96 -3.01
CA SER A 78 4.42 5.26 -2.48
C SER A 78 3.52 5.11 -1.26
N GLN A 79 2.59 4.15 -1.26
CA GLN A 79 1.68 3.93 -0.15
C GLN A 79 2.40 3.34 1.06
N VAL A 80 3.20 2.28 0.84
CA VAL A 80 4.05 1.66 1.88
C VAL A 80 4.94 2.72 2.51
N PHE A 81 5.69 3.49 1.71
CA PHE A 81 6.58 4.54 2.22
C PHE A 81 5.86 5.61 3.05
N ALA A 82 4.67 6.04 2.62
CA ALA A 82 3.87 7.02 3.36
C ALA A 82 3.44 6.52 4.75
N ILE A 83 3.36 5.19 4.93
CA ILE A 83 2.98 4.56 6.19
C ILE A 83 4.23 4.41 7.08
N PHE A 84 5.34 3.90 6.53
CA PHE A 84 6.60 3.75 7.26
C PHE A 84 7.24 5.08 7.69
N GLN A 85 7.09 6.16 6.91
CA GLN A 85 7.59 7.48 7.33
C GLN A 85 6.83 8.06 8.53
N LYS A 86 5.54 7.74 8.69
CA LYS A 86 4.77 8.21 9.85
C LYS A 86 5.27 7.59 11.15
N ASP A 87 5.66 6.32 11.11
CA ASP A 87 6.20 5.62 12.28
C ASP A 87 7.53 6.21 12.76
N GLN A 88 8.39 6.70 11.85
CA GLN A 88 9.63 7.38 12.24
C GLN A 88 9.40 8.79 12.81
N ILE A 89 8.44 9.54 12.29
CA ILE A 89 8.19 10.93 12.73
C ILE A 89 7.41 10.95 14.06
N LEU A 90 6.51 10.00 14.30
CA LEU A 90 5.74 9.91 15.55
C LEU A 90 6.55 9.32 16.72
N SER A 91 7.77 8.82 16.45
CA SER A 91 8.72 8.35 17.47
C SER A 91 9.67 9.45 18.01
N GLN A 92 9.45 10.71 17.63
CA GLN A 92 10.22 11.89 18.09
C GLN A 92 9.35 12.84 18.91
#